data_AF-A0A352EW39-F1
#
_entry.id   AF-A0A352EW39-F1
#
_cell.length_a   1.000
_cell.length_b   1.000
_cell.length_c   1.000
_cell.angle_alpha   90.00
_cell.angle_beta   90.00
_cell.angle_gamma   90.00
#
_symmetry.space_group_name_H-M   'P 1'
#
loop_
_entity.id
_entity.type
_entity.pdbx_description
1 polymer ?
#
loop_
_entity_poly.entity_id
_entity_poly.type
_entity_poly.pdbx_seq_one_letter_code
_entity_poly.pdbx_strand_id
1 'polypeptide(L)'
;MSKILNLLMRSVVSLAVLVFIVGCNAAAAQTEVTGDWTASLGGEKSKSVHRQKSNEPETIADDQESEAQVKGDRIYLNFERPTRNGHHSQMGQTYSFSELQGLTREQVERGGPVKFSLVREAGTVVCEGTFQNSKGVGTFRFTANQSFISGMKSRGFDFERNDRTWGDERDSENKLFSAAVLNVTTAQADDLLAVGLGKLDVDDLFKAAIFKVDSKFAREMKASGFPNLGMEELVKARIFKINAGFVTQVMQLGYANQSFEDLVQMRIFKVTPEFIASVRNEGIANPSVEELVKMKIFKIDSDFIRKAKADGAPLNVESLVERRIGAHRN
;
A
#
# COMPACT_ATOMS: atom_id res chain seq x y z
N MET A 1 56.21 -59.81 13.43
CA MET A 1 55.23 -58.92 14.08
C MET A 1 55.29 -57.45 13.63
N SER A 2 56.21 -57.01 12.75
CA SER A 2 56.27 -55.59 12.31
C SER A 2 55.63 -55.27 10.95
N LYS A 3 55.16 -56.27 10.17
CA LYS A 3 54.50 -56.03 8.87
C LYS A 3 52.98 -55.81 8.96
N ILE A 4 52.34 -56.20 10.06
CA ILE A 4 50.88 -56.00 10.28
C ILE A 4 50.59 -54.60 10.85
N LEU A 5 51.55 -53.98 11.54
CA LEU A 5 51.39 -52.66 12.14
C LEU A 5 51.48 -51.51 11.12
N ASN A 6 52.25 -51.68 10.03
CA ASN A 6 52.37 -50.66 8.97
C ASN A 6 51.17 -50.62 8.00
N LEU A 7 50.32 -51.66 7.98
CA LEU A 7 49.13 -51.69 7.12
C LEU A 7 47.94 -50.98 7.78
N LEU A 8 47.86 -51.02 9.12
CA LEU A 8 46.82 -50.32 9.90
C LEU A 8 47.04 -48.81 9.99
N MET A 9 48.29 -48.33 9.97
CA MET A 9 48.58 -46.89 10.05
C MET A 9 48.34 -46.14 8.73
N ARG A 10 48.37 -46.82 7.57
CA ARG A 10 48.05 -46.20 6.26
C ARG A 10 46.54 -46.12 5.99
N SER A 11 45.72 -46.90 6.70
CA SER A 11 44.26 -46.89 6.51
C SER A 11 43.57 -45.78 7.35
N VAL A 12 44.13 -45.43 8.51
CA VAL A 12 43.56 -44.37 9.37
C VAL A 12 43.87 -42.96 8.84
N VAL A 13 44.98 -42.77 8.12
CA VAL A 13 45.32 -41.46 7.51
C VAL A 13 44.49 -41.21 6.23
N SER A 14 44.04 -42.27 5.52
CA SER A 14 43.16 -42.11 4.36
C SER A 14 41.68 -41.88 4.72
N LEU A 15 41.25 -42.24 5.93
CA LEU A 15 39.89 -41.98 6.41
C LEU A 15 39.76 -40.59 7.07
N ALA A 16 40.85 -40.03 7.61
CA ALA A 16 40.87 -38.68 8.17
C ALA A 16 40.89 -37.56 7.11
N VAL A 17 41.24 -37.86 5.85
CA VAL A 17 41.22 -36.90 4.72
C VAL A 17 39.91 -36.96 3.93
N LEU A 18 39.04 -37.96 4.18
CA LEU A 18 37.75 -38.12 3.51
C LEU A 18 36.53 -37.71 4.35
N VAL A 19 36.72 -37.28 5.60
CA VAL A 19 35.64 -36.75 6.46
C VAL A 19 35.72 -35.21 6.62
N PHE A 20 36.73 -34.55 6.06
CA PHE A 20 36.82 -33.08 6.03
C PHE A 20 36.33 -32.43 4.72
N ILE A 21 35.73 -33.21 3.81
CA ILE A 21 35.14 -32.71 2.55
C ILE A 21 33.63 -33.07 2.50
N VAL A 22 32.92 -32.94 3.62
CA VAL A 22 31.43 -32.84 3.65
C VAL A 22 31.01 -31.76 4.66
N GLY A 23 31.87 -30.75 4.84
CA GLY A 23 31.64 -29.58 5.68
C GLY A 23 31.69 -28.26 4.92
N CYS A 24 31.85 -28.30 3.59
CA CYS A 24 31.32 -27.22 2.77
C CYS A 24 29.80 -27.38 2.84
N ASN A 25 29.19 -26.75 3.83
CA ASN A 25 27.88 -26.18 3.61
C ASN A 25 27.98 -25.51 2.25
N ALA A 26 27.29 -26.07 1.26
CA ALA A 26 26.66 -25.24 0.29
C ALA A 26 25.77 -24.31 1.13
N ALA A 27 26.34 -23.21 1.61
CA ALA A 27 25.62 -21.96 1.63
C ALA A 27 25.18 -21.83 0.18
N ALA A 28 23.99 -22.37 -0.11
CA ALA A 28 23.26 -22.00 -1.29
C ALA A 28 23.41 -20.49 -1.33
N ALA A 29 24.14 -19.98 -2.32
CA ALA A 29 24.43 -18.58 -2.44
C ALA A 29 23.07 -17.91 -2.50
N GLN A 30 22.62 -17.43 -1.34
CA GLN A 30 21.38 -16.72 -1.20
C GLN A 30 21.65 -15.47 -2.00
N THR A 31 21.04 -15.38 -3.18
CA THR A 31 21.42 -14.34 -4.14
C THR A 31 21.19 -13.02 -3.43
N GLU A 32 22.28 -12.30 -3.19
CA GLU A 32 22.22 -11.10 -2.37
C GLU A 32 21.45 -10.05 -3.17
N VAL A 33 20.29 -9.64 -2.66
CA VAL A 33 19.56 -8.54 -3.26
C VAL A 33 20.32 -7.26 -2.96
N THR A 34 20.86 -6.64 -4.00
CA THR A 34 21.58 -5.38 -3.92
C THR A 34 20.97 -4.34 -4.85
N GLY A 35 21.26 -3.08 -4.60
CA GLY A 35 20.88 -1.98 -5.46
C GLY A 35 21.35 -0.64 -4.90
N ASP A 36 20.74 0.42 -5.40
CA ASP A 36 21.02 1.79 -5.00
C ASP A 36 19.88 2.32 -4.13
N TRP A 37 20.20 3.25 -3.24
CA TRP A 37 19.19 4.01 -2.51
C TRP A 37 19.42 5.50 -2.68
N THR A 38 18.32 6.25 -2.65
CA THR A 38 18.31 7.70 -2.55
C THR A 38 17.43 8.13 -1.39
N ALA A 39 17.77 9.22 -0.71
CA ALA A 39 17.02 9.71 0.43
C ALA A 39 16.89 11.23 0.42
N SER A 40 15.86 11.74 1.08
CA SER A 40 15.70 13.18 1.30
C SER A 40 14.89 13.49 2.56
N LEU A 41 15.33 14.49 3.33
CA LEU A 41 14.49 15.12 4.36
C LEU A 41 13.39 15.95 3.68
N GLY A 42 12.15 15.81 4.14
CA GLY A 42 11.00 16.60 3.65
C GLY A 42 10.45 16.20 2.28
N GLY A 43 10.85 15.04 1.74
CA GLY A 43 10.39 14.52 0.46
C GLY A 43 9.00 13.89 0.50
N GLU A 44 7.94 14.65 0.78
CA GLU A 44 6.68 14.38 0.09
C GLU A 44 6.80 15.07 -1.27
N LYS A 45 6.72 14.32 -2.37
CA LYS A 45 6.31 14.93 -3.64
C LYS A 45 4.97 15.61 -3.35
N SER A 46 4.99 16.93 -3.23
CA SER A 46 3.81 17.75 -3.38
C SER A 46 3.10 17.23 -4.62
N LYS A 47 1.99 16.50 -4.43
CA LYS A 47 1.07 16.28 -5.53
C LYS A 47 0.76 17.68 -6.03
N SER A 48 1.10 17.97 -7.28
CA SER A 48 0.47 19.03 -8.05
C SER A 48 -1.01 18.69 -8.16
N VAL A 49 -1.73 18.82 -7.05
CA VAL A 49 -3.18 18.94 -7.04
C VAL A 49 -3.39 20.29 -7.69
N HIS A 50 -4.01 20.24 -8.86
CA HIS A 50 -4.64 21.39 -9.47
C HIS A 50 -5.44 22.10 -8.37
N ARG A 51 -4.91 23.21 -7.85
CA ARG A 51 -5.54 24.02 -6.81
C ARG A 51 -6.71 24.74 -7.47
N GLN A 52 -7.82 24.04 -7.65
CA GLN A 52 -9.11 24.71 -7.71
C GLN A 52 -9.43 25.10 -6.26
N LYS A 53 -9.36 26.41 -5.98
CA LYS A 53 -9.94 27.00 -4.78
C LYS A 53 -11.43 26.63 -4.74
N SER A 54 -11.80 25.68 -3.89
CA SER A 54 -13.16 25.60 -3.35
C SER A 54 -13.11 26.17 -1.94
N ASN A 55 -13.82 27.27 -1.73
CA ASN A 55 -14.03 27.86 -0.42
C ASN A 55 -15.07 27.00 0.33
N GLU A 56 -14.63 25.98 1.06
CA GLU A 56 -15.45 25.35 2.10
C GLU A 56 -14.56 25.07 3.33
N PRO A 57 -15.08 25.27 4.56
CA PRO A 57 -14.28 25.17 5.77
C PRO A 57 -14.04 23.70 6.13
N GLU A 58 -12.78 23.27 6.08
CA GLU A 58 -12.31 22.03 6.72
C GLU A 58 -12.40 22.21 8.24
N THR A 59 -13.45 21.71 8.87
CA THR A 59 -13.48 21.50 10.33
C THR A 59 -12.90 20.13 10.64
N ILE A 60 -11.57 20.06 10.74
CA ILE A 60 -10.85 19.04 11.53
C ILE A 60 -9.81 19.81 12.37
N ALA A 61 -10.28 20.38 13.47
CA ALA A 61 -9.43 21.04 14.46
C ALA A 61 -9.20 20.06 15.61
N ASP A 62 -8.22 19.17 15.45
CA ASP A 62 -7.53 18.52 16.58
C ASP A 62 -6.19 17.87 16.17
N ASP A 63 -5.93 17.66 14.87
CA ASP A 63 -4.75 16.90 14.44
C ASP A 63 -3.51 17.76 14.05
N GLN A 64 -3.67 19.07 13.84
CA GLN A 64 -2.63 19.89 13.19
C GLN A 64 -1.35 20.11 14.02
N GLU A 65 -1.44 20.10 15.35
CA GLU A 65 -0.26 20.34 16.22
C GLU A 65 0.63 19.08 16.34
N SER A 66 0.04 17.89 16.24
CA SER A 66 0.78 16.61 16.22
C SER A 66 1.45 16.34 14.87
N GLU A 67 0.82 16.70 13.75
CA GLU A 67 1.33 16.43 12.41
C GLU A 67 2.60 17.23 12.06
N ALA A 68 2.75 18.45 12.59
CA ALA A 68 3.91 19.31 12.35
C ALA A 68 5.18 18.79 13.04
N GLN A 69 5.06 18.27 14.26
CA GLN A 69 6.17 17.65 14.99
C GLN A 69 6.54 16.28 14.41
N VAL A 70 5.55 15.50 13.95
CA VAL A 70 5.73 14.21 13.27
C VAL A 70 6.37 14.37 11.88
N LYS A 71 6.17 15.50 11.18
CA LYS A 71 6.82 15.77 9.88
C LYS A 71 8.34 15.98 9.98
N GLY A 72 8.85 16.41 11.15
CA GLY A 72 10.27 16.67 11.36
C GLY A 72 11.13 15.43 11.62
N ASP A 73 10.53 14.30 12.01
CA ASP A 73 11.24 13.07 12.39
C ASP A 73 11.26 12.01 11.28
N ARG A 74 11.07 12.42 10.02
CA ARG A 74 10.86 11.49 8.92
C ARG A 74 11.79 11.75 7.75
N ILE A 75 12.16 10.67 7.09
CA ILE A 75 12.99 10.67 5.89
C ILE A 75 12.33 9.84 4.79
N TYR A 76 12.27 10.40 3.59
CA TYR A 76 11.89 9.64 2.41
C TYR A 76 13.12 8.87 1.91
N LEU A 77 12.96 7.56 1.71
CA LEU A 77 14.00 6.67 1.20
C LEU A 77 13.42 5.88 0.02
N ASN A 78 14.12 5.89 -1.10
CA ASN A 78 13.78 5.16 -2.32
C ASN A 78 14.87 4.16 -2.64
N PHE A 79 14.50 2.89 -2.72
CA PHE A 79 15.38 1.81 -3.16
C PHE A 79 15.15 1.55 -4.65
N GLU A 80 16.23 1.46 -5.41
CA GLU A 80 16.23 1.17 -6.83
C GLU A 80 17.14 -0.02 -7.14
N ARG A 81 16.68 -0.92 -8.00
CA ARG A 81 17.50 -2.04 -8.47
C ARG A 81 17.07 -2.54 -9.85
N PRO A 82 17.99 -3.13 -10.62
CA PRO A 82 17.65 -3.81 -11.87
C PRO A 82 16.80 -5.06 -11.58
N THR A 83 15.84 -5.33 -12.45
CA THR A 83 15.10 -6.58 -12.52
C THR A 83 15.71 -7.49 -13.59
N ARG A 84 15.38 -8.78 -13.55
CA ARG A 84 15.87 -9.78 -14.52
C ARG A 84 15.56 -9.42 -15.99
N ASN A 85 14.50 -8.67 -16.23
CA ASN A 85 14.02 -8.30 -17.57
C ASN A 85 14.58 -6.94 -18.05
N GLY A 86 15.54 -6.35 -17.33
CA GLY A 86 16.15 -5.06 -17.69
C GLY A 86 15.30 -3.83 -17.32
N HIS A 87 14.14 -4.02 -16.68
CA HIS A 87 13.40 -2.94 -16.05
C HIS A 87 14.01 -2.58 -14.69
N HIS A 88 13.74 -1.38 -14.19
CA HIS A 88 14.15 -0.94 -12.86
C HIS A 88 12.97 -1.05 -11.90
N SER A 89 13.18 -1.69 -10.76
CA SER A 89 12.24 -1.68 -9.65
C SER A 89 12.59 -0.51 -8.75
N GLN A 90 11.62 0.35 -8.46
CA GLN A 90 11.75 1.47 -7.53
C GLN A 90 10.73 1.32 -6.40
N MET A 91 11.18 1.50 -5.16
CA MET A 91 10.33 1.39 -3.99
C MET A 91 10.66 2.50 -2.99
N GLY A 92 9.80 3.53 -3.01
CA GLY A 92 9.89 4.71 -2.17
C GLY A 92 8.92 4.65 -0.99
N GLN A 93 9.42 4.93 0.21
CA GLN A 93 8.65 4.98 1.45
C GLN A 93 9.20 6.08 2.37
N THR A 94 8.36 6.53 3.29
CA THR A 94 8.77 7.49 4.32
C THR A 94 8.86 6.80 5.68
N TYR A 95 10.06 6.82 6.27
CA TYR A 95 10.38 6.17 7.55
C TYR A 95 10.55 7.21 8.66
N SER A 96 10.24 6.84 9.90
CA SER A 96 10.78 7.54 11.09
C SER A 96 12.26 7.21 11.25
N PHE A 97 13.05 8.15 11.79
CA PHE A 97 14.45 7.87 12.11
C PHE A 97 14.60 6.72 13.13
N SER A 98 13.63 6.53 14.01
CA SER A 98 13.61 5.40 14.96
C SER A 98 13.60 4.02 14.27
N GLU A 99 13.14 3.96 13.02
CA GLU A 99 13.11 2.73 12.21
C GLU A 99 14.48 2.39 11.59
N LEU A 100 15.39 3.36 11.54
CA LEU A 100 16.67 3.29 10.81
C LEU A 100 17.84 3.25 11.80
N GLN A 101 18.28 2.04 12.13
CA GLN A 101 19.37 1.83 13.07
C GLN A 101 20.67 2.42 12.51
N GLY A 102 21.28 3.36 13.24
CA GLY A 102 22.52 4.02 12.82
C GLY A 102 22.35 5.26 11.94
N LEU A 103 21.10 5.70 11.67
CA LEU A 103 20.82 6.98 11.03
C LEU A 103 20.02 7.89 11.96
N THR A 104 20.53 9.09 12.17
CA THR A 104 19.87 10.16 12.93
C THR A 104 19.61 11.34 12.01
N ARG A 105 18.67 12.19 12.38
CA ARG A 105 18.37 13.41 11.64
C ARG A 105 19.59 14.33 11.55
N GLU A 106 20.33 14.47 12.64
CA GLU A 106 21.51 15.32 12.74
C GLU A 106 22.61 14.86 11.78
N GLN A 107 22.78 13.54 11.59
CA GLN A 107 23.70 13.00 10.58
C GLN A 107 23.28 13.38 9.16
N VAL A 108 21.99 13.36 8.86
CA VAL A 108 21.45 13.72 7.55
C VAL A 108 21.60 15.22 7.25
N GLU A 109 21.29 16.07 8.23
CA GLU A 109 21.40 17.53 8.10
C GLU A 109 22.87 17.99 8.02
N ARG A 110 23.75 17.41 8.85
CA ARG A 110 25.20 17.68 8.82
C ARG A 110 25.84 17.20 7.51
N GLY A 111 25.34 16.10 6.96
CA GLY A 111 25.93 15.44 5.79
C GLY A 111 27.22 14.68 6.09
N GLY A 112 27.70 13.98 5.06
CA GLY A 112 28.86 13.10 5.09
C GLY A 112 28.50 11.61 5.00
N PRO A 113 29.51 10.73 5.13
CA PRO A 113 29.32 9.28 5.02
C PRO A 113 28.41 8.73 6.11
N VAL A 114 27.58 7.74 5.74
CA VAL A 114 26.65 7.06 6.64
C VAL A 114 26.64 5.56 6.39
N LYS A 115 26.34 4.82 7.45
CA LYS A 115 25.97 3.41 7.41
C LYS A 115 24.80 3.21 8.36
N PHE A 116 23.70 2.66 7.85
CA PHE A 116 22.50 2.44 8.64
C PHE A 116 21.78 1.17 8.19
N SER A 117 20.79 0.72 8.95
CA SER A 117 20.06 -0.50 8.64
C SER A 117 18.57 -0.39 8.95
N LEU A 118 17.75 -0.93 8.05
CA LEU A 118 16.34 -1.20 8.27
C LEU A 118 16.20 -2.68 8.67
N VAL A 119 15.94 -2.94 9.95
CA VAL A 119 15.80 -4.30 10.50
C VAL A 119 14.32 -4.62 10.66
N ARG A 120 13.85 -5.67 9.99
CA ARG A 120 12.44 -6.09 9.95
C ARG A 120 12.32 -7.60 10.07
N GLU A 121 11.11 -8.09 10.34
CA GLU A 121 10.88 -9.55 10.44
C GLU A 121 11.32 -10.26 9.16
N ALA A 122 10.96 -9.73 7.99
CA ALA A 122 11.32 -10.29 6.69
C ALA A 122 12.82 -10.29 6.37
N GLY A 123 13.62 -9.47 7.04
CA GLY A 123 15.06 -9.38 6.85
C GLY A 123 15.64 -8.01 7.15
N THR A 124 16.93 -7.87 6.87
CA THR A 124 17.69 -6.65 7.13
C THR A 124 18.17 -6.02 5.83
N VAL A 125 17.91 -4.73 5.65
CA VAL A 125 18.50 -3.91 4.59
C VAL A 125 19.60 -3.07 5.19
N VAL A 126 20.85 -3.33 4.81
CA VAL A 126 22.02 -2.52 5.19
C VAL A 126 22.28 -1.51 4.10
N CYS A 127 22.39 -0.23 4.47
CA CYS A 127 22.61 0.89 3.57
C CYS A 127 23.95 1.54 3.89
N GLU A 128 24.76 1.80 2.86
CA GLU A 128 26.01 2.56 2.95
C GLU A 128 25.98 3.66 1.90
N GLY A 129 26.47 4.85 2.23
CA GLY A 129 26.49 5.97 1.30
C GLY A 129 26.87 7.29 1.94
N THR A 130 26.37 8.39 1.39
CA THR A 130 26.67 9.74 1.87
C THR A 130 25.46 10.64 1.77
N PHE A 131 25.38 11.63 2.66
CA PHE A 131 24.43 12.73 2.59
C PHE A 131 25.11 14.04 2.24
N GLN A 132 24.46 14.85 1.41
CA GLN A 132 24.83 16.22 1.11
C GLN A 132 23.56 17.06 0.98
N ASN A 133 23.51 18.22 1.66
CA ASN A 133 22.35 19.11 1.64
C ASN A 133 21.02 18.37 1.94
N SER A 134 21.03 17.51 2.97
CA SER A 134 19.89 16.68 3.37
C SER A 134 19.35 15.71 2.30
N LYS A 135 20.13 15.44 1.25
CA LYS A 135 19.86 14.41 0.25
C LYS A 135 20.93 13.34 0.33
N GLY A 136 20.53 12.08 0.31
CA GLY A 136 21.42 10.94 0.44
C GLY A 136 21.41 10.08 -0.80
N VAL A 137 22.55 9.47 -1.10
CA VAL A 137 22.70 8.44 -2.13
C VAL A 137 23.66 7.36 -1.65
N GLY A 138 23.47 6.13 -2.10
CA GLY A 138 24.37 5.03 -1.77
C GLY A 138 23.89 3.70 -2.30
N THR A 139 24.47 2.62 -1.78
CA THR A 139 24.13 1.25 -2.12
C THR A 139 23.51 0.54 -0.92
N PHE A 140 22.71 -0.48 -1.20
CA PHE A 140 22.14 -1.34 -0.17
C PHE A 140 22.40 -2.81 -0.46
N ARG A 141 22.37 -3.60 0.61
CA ARG A 141 22.35 -5.05 0.60
C ARG A 141 21.21 -5.54 1.48
N PHE A 142 20.42 -6.48 0.98
CA PHE A 142 19.36 -7.14 1.72
C PHE A 142 19.71 -8.59 2.03
N THR A 143 19.42 -8.99 3.28
CA THR A 143 19.53 -10.37 3.76
C THR A 143 18.19 -10.80 4.31
N ALA A 144 17.58 -11.82 3.70
CA ALA A 144 16.29 -12.36 4.13
C ALA A 144 16.40 -13.15 5.44
N ASN A 145 15.33 -13.12 6.23
CA ASN A 145 15.25 -13.89 7.48
C ASN A 145 14.50 -15.22 7.28
N GLN A 146 15.21 -16.33 7.44
CA GLN A 146 14.65 -17.68 7.28
C GLN A 146 13.54 -18.01 8.29
N SER A 147 13.60 -17.44 9.51
CA SER A 147 12.57 -17.66 10.53
C SER A 147 11.24 -17.02 10.12
N PHE A 148 11.30 -15.86 9.45
CA PHE A 148 10.11 -15.22 8.89
C PHE A 148 9.52 -16.04 7.74
N ILE A 149 10.34 -16.52 6.81
CA ILE A 149 9.88 -17.37 5.70
C ILE A 149 9.14 -18.60 6.23
N SER A 150 9.76 -19.32 7.16
CA SER A 150 9.15 -20.49 7.80
C SER A 150 7.87 -20.13 8.56
N GLY A 151 7.88 -19.00 9.28
CA GLY A 151 6.73 -18.50 10.02
C GLY A 151 5.54 -18.14 9.12
N MET A 152 5.79 -17.50 7.98
CA MET A 152 4.76 -17.15 7.00
C MET A 152 4.23 -18.39 6.28
N LYS A 153 5.11 -19.34 5.93
CA LYS A 153 4.72 -20.60 5.30
C LYS A 153 3.79 -21.42 6.19
N SER A 154 4.03 -21.45 7.51
CA SER A 154 3.14 -22.11 8.48
C SER A 154 1.74 -21.50 8.56
N ARG A 155 1.60 -20.22 8.15
CA ARG A 155 0.33 -19.49 8.05
C ARG A 155 -0.32 -19.61 6.67
N GLY A 156 0.28 -20.37 5.76
CA GLY A 156 -0.20 -20.55 4.38
C GLY A 156 0.33 -19.51 3.38
N PHE A 157 1.23 -18.62 3.79
CA PHE A 157 1.84 -17.60 2.92
C PHE A 157 3.23 -18.05 2.46
N ASP A 158 3.31 -18.57 1.24
CA ASP A 158 4.55 -19.10 0.67
C ASP A 158 5.31 -18.05 -0.16
N PHE A 159 6.34 -17.45 0.45
CA PHE A 159 7.23 -16.48 -0.20
C PHE A 159 8.23 -17.12 -1.18
N GLU A 160 8.43 -18.43 -1.12
CA GLU A 160 9.34 -19.18 -1.99
C GLU A 160 8.62 -19.65 -3.26
N ARG A 161 7.29 -19.63 -3.25
CA ARG A 161 6.46 -20.00 -4.40
C ARG A 161 6.51 -18.92 -5.47
N ASN A 162 6.94 -19.30 -6.66
CA ASN A 162 6.84 -18.49 -7.87
C ASN A 162 5.47 -18.70 -8.53
N ASP A 163 4.42 -18.08 -7.99
CA ASP A 163 3.15 -17.91 -8.68
C ASP A 163 3.13 -16.62 -9.52
N ARG A 164 2.54 -16.69 -10.72
CA ARG A 164 2.51 -15.61 -11.71
C ARG A 164 1.25 -14.76 -11.57
N THR A 165 0.95 -14.26 -10.37
CA THR A 165 -0.37 -13.68 -10.05
C THR A 165 -0.43 -12.16 -10.06
N TRP A 166 0.71 -11.46 -9.98
CA TRP A 166 0.79 -10.02 -10.25
C TRP A 166 1.85 -9.74 -11.31
N GLY A 167 1.54 -8.80 -12.21
CA GLY A 167 2.43 -8.38 -13.28
C GLY A 167 3.81 -8.03 -12.74
N ASP A 168 4.82 -8.59 -13.41
CA ASP A 168 6.23 -8.61 -13.11
C ASP A 168 6.68 -9.72 -12.14
N GLU A 169 7.58 -10.55 -12.66
CA GLU A 169 8.11 -11.78 -12.07
C GLU A 169 8.88 -11.48 -10.78
N ARG A 170 8.15 -11.33 -9.67
CA ARG A 170 8.74 -11.25 -8.34
C ARG A 170 9.26 -12.64 -7.97
N ASP A 171 10.52 -12.91 -8.28
CA ASP A 171 11.29 -13.98 -7.65
C ASP A 171 11.11 -13.90 -6.12
N SER A 172 11.20 -15.02 -5.43
CA SER A 172 11.13 -15.15 -3.98
C SER A 172 11.91 -14.06 -3.22
N GLU A 173 13.12 -13.76 -3.69
CA GLU A 173 13.98 -12.69 -3.16
C GLU A 173 13.36 -11.29 -3.28
N ASN A 174 12.65 -11.04 -4.37
CA ASN A 174 11.96 -9.78 -4.62
C ASN A 174 10.76 -9.64 -3.69
N LYS A 175 10.03 -10.74 -3.43
CA LYS A 175 8.93 -10.76 -2.46
C LYS A 175 9.44 -10.47 -1.06
N LEU A 176 10.55 -11.08 -0.65
CA LEU A 176 11.13 -10.89 0.69
C LEU A 176 11.70 -9.50 0.91
N PHE A 177 12.41 -8.95 -0.08
CA PHE A 177 12.85 -7.56 -0.04
C PHE A 177 11.67 -6.59 0.08
N SER A 178 10.62 -6.81 -0.73
CA SER A 178 9.39 -6.00 -0.66
C SER A 178 8.70 -6.13 0.70
N ALA A 179 8.66 -7.32 1.29
CA ALA A 179 8.13 -7.53 2.63
C ALA A 179 8.90 -6.74 3.69
N ALA A 180 10.22 -6.69 3.61
CA ALA A 180 11.03 -5.89 4.54
C ALA A 180 10.76 -4.38 4.36
N VAL A 181 10.77 -3.88 3.13
CA VAL A 181 10.54 -2.45 2.83
C VAL A 181 9.11 -2.00 3.16
N LEU A 182 8.11 -2.88 2.99
CA LEU A 182 6.70 -2.61 3.32
C LEU A 182 6.35 -2.95 4.78
N ASN A 183 7.29 -3.47 5.57
CA ASN A 183 7.09 -3.95 6.93
C ASN A 183 5.94 -4.97 7.06
N VAL A 184 5.93 -5.98 6.17
CA VAL A 184 5.03 -7.13 6.30
C VAL A 184 5.51 -7.99 7.48
N THR A 185 4.59 -8.33 8.38
CA THR A 185 4.88 -9.08 9.61
C THR A 185 4.00 -10.31 9.74
N THR A 186 4.46 -11.26 10.56
CA THR A 186 3.65 -12.42 10.98
C THR A 186 2.40 -11.99 11.75
N ALA A 187 2.49 -10.92 12.55
CA ALA A 187 1.34 -10.34 13.25
C ALA A 187 0.28 -9.80 12.26
N GLN A 188 0.69 -9.14 11.17
CA GLN A 188 -0.24 -8.71 10.12
C GLN A 188 -0.93 -9.90 9.45
N ALA A 189 -0.21 -10.98 9.19
CA ALA A 189 -0.79 -12.20 8.64
C ALA A 189 -1.84 -12.79 9.59
N ASP A 190 -1.53 -12.91 10.89
CA ASP A 190 -2.46 -13.41 11.91
C ASP A 190 -3.71 -12.52 12.03
N ASP A 191 -3.52 -11.20 11.98
CA ASP A 191 -4.59 -10.21 12.03
C ASP A 191 -5.60 -10.39 10.88
N LEU A 192 -5.10 -10.54 9.64
CA LEU A 192 -5.96 -10.73 8.46
C LEU A 192 -6.66 -12.09 8.47
N LEU A 193 -5.97 -13.16 8.88
CA LEU A 193 -6.55 -14.50 8.97
C LEU A 193 -7.70 -14.54 9.99
N ALA A 194 -7.63 -13.77 11.07
CA ALA A 194 -8.67 -13.70 12.10
C ALA A 194 -10.01 -13.14 11.61
N VAL A 195 -10.03 -12.42 10.47
CA VAL A 195 -11.27 -11.86 9.88
C VAL A 195 -12.05 -12.92 9.10
N GLY A 196 -11.38 -13.94 8.59
CA GLY A 196 -11.99 -14.96 7.73
C GLY A 196 -12.33 -14.44 6.33
N LEU A 197 -11.45 -13.66 5.70
CA LEU A 197 -11.60 -13.14 4.32
C LEU A 197 -11.51 -14.21 3.22
N GLY A 198 -11.51 -15.49 3.58
CA GLY A 198 -11.25 -16.60 2.68
C GLY A 198 -9.75 -16.88 2.52
N LYS A 199 -9.38 -17.51 1.40
CA LYS A 199 -7.98 -17.85 1.11
C LYS A 199 -7.24 -16.59 0.66
N LEU A 200 -6.23 -16.22 1.43
CA LEU A 200 -5.31 -15.11 1.12
C LEU A 200 -3.98 -15.64 0.60
N ASP A 201 -3.32 -14.85 -0.24
CA ASP A 201 -1.97 -15.12 -0.72
C ASP A 201 -0.95 -14.04 -0.29
N VAL A 202 0.29 -14.16 -0.75
CA VAL A 202 1.36 -13.20 -0.44
C VAL A 202 1.07 -11.82 -1.04
N ASP A 203 0.40 -11.75 -2.19
CA ASP A 203 0.04 -10.47 -2.80
C ASP A 203 -1.00 -9.72 -1.97
N ASP A 204 -1.92 -10.44 -1.33
CA ASP A 204 -2.89 -9.86 -0.41
C ASP A 204 -2.24 -9.21 0.83
N LEU A 205 -1.14 -9.77 1.33
CA LEU A 205 -0.37 -9.15 2.41
C LEU A 205 0.26 -7.82 1.97
N PHE A 206 0.78 -7.76 0.74
CA PHE A 206 1.31 -6.52 0.19
C PHE A 206 0.21 -5.48 -0.03
N LYS A 207 -0.93 -5.88 -0.61
CA LYS A 207 -2.11 -5.01 -0.74
C LYS A 207 -2.53 -4.46 0.62
N ALA A 208 -2.60 -5.31 1.64
CA ALA A 208 -2.94 -4.89 2.99
C ALA A 208 -1.93 -3.88 3.56
N ALA A 209 -0.63 -4.10 3.37
CA ALA A 209 0.42 -3.20 3.85
C ALA A 209 0.41 -1.83 3.14
N ILE A 210 0.15 -1.84 1.83
CA ILE A 210 0.10 -0.65 0.97
C ILE A 210 -1.17 0.17 1.22
N PHE A 211 -2.33 -0.48 1.19
CA PHE A 211 -3.64 0.17 1.31
C PHE A 211 -4.12 0.26 2.77
N LYS A 212 -3.30 -0.16 3.74
CA LYS A 212 -3.61 -0.14 5.18
C LYS A 212 -4.91 -0.89 5.50
N VAL A 213 -5.09 -2.07 4.90
CA VAL A 213 -6.21 -2.96 5.24
C VAL A 213 -5.78 -3.81 6.43
N ASP A 214 -6.57 -3.75 7.51
CA ASP A 214 -6.39 -4.52 8.73
C ASP A 214 -7.73 -5.11 9.20
N SER A 215 -7.68 -5.96 10.22
CA SER A 215 -8.86 -6.63 10.74
C SER A 215 -9.86 -5.68 11.38
N LYS A 216 -9.37 -4.58 11.97
CA LYS A 216 -10.21 -3.53 12.54
C LYS A 216 -11.09 -2.92 11.46
N PHE A 217 -10.51 -2.51 10.34
CA PHE A 217 -11.25 -1.96 9.22
C PHE A 217 -12.21 -2.95 8.58
N ALA A 218 -11.77 -4.19 8.38
CA ALA A 218 -12.66 -5.21 7.82
C ALA A 218 -13.90 -5.44 8.72
N ARG A 219 -13.71 -5.46 10.05
CA ARG A 219 -14.82 -5.53 11.03
C ARG A 219 -15.70 -4.29 11.01
N GLU A 220 -15.13 -3.09 10.88
CA GLU A 220 -15.89 -1.84 10.74
C GLU A 220 -16.77 -1.85 9.50
N MET A 221 -16.24 -2.30 8.35
CA MET A 221 -17.02 -2.41 7.11
C MET A 221 -18.15 -3.45 7.23
N LYS A 222 -17.85 -4.59 7.88
CA LYS A 222 -18.86 -5.59 8.22
C LYS A 222 -19.99 -5.02 9.09
N ALA A 223 -19.64 -4.28 10.14
CA ALA A 223 -20.60 -3.62 11.03
C ALA A 223 -21.41 -2.52 10.33
N SER A 224 -20.86 -1.94 9.26
CA SER A 224 -21.52 -0.90 8.44
C SER A 224 -22.49 -1.47 7.40
N GLY A 225 -22.78 -2.78 7.44
CA GLY A 225 -23.74 -3.43 6.53
C GLY A 225 -23.12 -4.15 5.34
N PHE A 226 -21.79 -4.26 5.27
CA PHE A 226 -21.09 -5.00 4.20
C PHE A 226 -20.35 -6.24 4.73
N PRO A 227 -21.07 -7.29 5.15
CA PRO A 227 -20.48 -8.42 5.87
C PRO A 227 -19.60 -9.35 5.04
N ASN A 228 -19.66 -9.26 3.71
CA ASN A 228 -19.07 -10.21 2.77
C ASN A 228 -18.02 -9.56 1.85
N LEU A 229 -17.38 -8.47 2.28
CA LEU A 229 -16.30 -7.86 1.49
C LEU A 229 -15.05 -8.75 1.55
N GLY A 230 -14.48 -9.06 0.39
CA GLY A 230 -13.19 -9.72 0.26
C GLY A 230 -12.04 -8.71 0.30
N MET A 231 -10.81 -9.22 0.12
CA MET A 231 -9.60 -8.38 0.11
C MET A 231 -9.68 -7.29 -0.97
N GLU A 232 -10.13 -7.63 -2.18
CA GLU A 232 -10.23 -6.68 -3.29
C GLU A 232 -11.23 -5.54 -2.99
N GLU A 233 -12.39 -5.86 -2.41
CA GLU A 233 -13.37 -4.85 -2.02
C GLU A 233 -12.85 -3.96 -0.89
N LEU A 234 -12.14 -4.52 0.09
CA LEU A 234 -11.53 -3.72 1.17
C LEU A 234 -10.44 -2.79 0.65
N VAL A 235 -9.64 -3.25 -0.31
CA VAL A 235 -8.67 -2.42 -1.02
C VAL A 235 -9.36 -1.30 -1.79
N LYS A 236 -10.43 -1.60 -2.56
CA LYS A 236 -11.25 -0.57 -3.21
C LYS A 236 -11.81 0.44 -2.21
N ALA A 237 -12.30 -0.02 -1.07
CA ALA A 237 -12.83 0.84 -0.02
C ALA A 237 -11.76 1.83 0.47
N ARG A 238 -10.53 1.37 0.69
CA ARG A 238 -9.40 2.24 1.04
C ARG A 238 -9.06 3.24 -0.05
N ILE A 239 -8.95 2.80 -1.30
CA ILE A 239 -8.64 3.65 -2.46
C ILE A 239 -9.67 4.77 -2.62
N PHE A 240 -10.96 4.43 -2.51
CA PHE A 240 -12.07 5.37 -2.69
C PHE A 240 -12.52 6.04 -1.38
N LYS A 241 -11.78 5.87 -0.28
CA LYS A 241 -12.10 6.45 1.04
C LYS A 241 -13.52 6.13 1.51
N ILE A 242 -13.97 4.91 1.27
CA ILE A 242 -15.24 4.36 1.79
C ILE A 242 -14.95 3.81 3.19
N ASN A 243 -15.48 4.47 4.20
CA ASN A 243 -15.39 4.08 5.61
C ASN A 243 -16.77 4.09 6.26
N ALA A 244 -16.87 3.59 7.49
CA ALA A 244 -18.14 3.53 8.23
C ALA A 244 -18.87 4.89 8.33
N GLY A 245 -18.11 5.98 8.47
CA GLY A 245 -18.67 7.34 8.52
C GLY A 245 -19.35 7.75 7.20
N PHE A 246 -18.69 7.50 6.06
CA PHE A 246 -19.27 7.74 4.74
C PHE A 246 -20.52 6.89 4.50
N VAL A 247 -20.46 5.60 4.85
CA VAL A 247 -21.62 4.70 4.74
C VAL A 247 -22.79 5.25 5.55
N THR A 248 -22.56 5.62 6.81
CA THR A 248 -23.58 6.20 7.70
C THR A 248 -24.21 7.47 7.13
N GLN A 249 -23.41 8.38 6.58
CA GLN A 249 -23.91 9.62 5.95
C GLN A 249 -24.80 9.31 4.74
N VAL A 250 -24.38 8.38 3.88
CA VAL A 250 -25.17 7.95 2.71
C VAL A 250 -26.50 7.33 3.18
N MET A 251 -26.48 6.49 4.21
CA MET A 251 -27.70 5.91 4.79
C MET A 251 -28.65 6.99 5.35
N GLN A 252 -28.14 7.99 6.07
CA GLN A 252 -28.93 9.10 6.62
C GLN A 252 -29.56 9.97 5.53
N LEU A 253 -28.91 10.04 4.37
CA LEU A 253 -29.47 10.64 3.18
C LEU A 253 -30.53 9.76 2.52
N GLY A 254 -30.94 8.62 3.08
CA GLY A 254 -32.01 7.78 2.52
C GLY A 254 -31.53 6.72 1.53
N TYR A 255 -30.22 6.48 1.46
CA TYR A 255 -29.61 5.46 0.60
C TYR A 255 -29.18 4.24 1.43
N ALA A 256 -30.07 3.75 2.31
CA ALA A 256 -29.73 2.74 3.31
C ALA A 256 -29.45 1.32 2.77
N ASN A 257 -29.76 1.05 1.49
CA ASN A 257 -29.68 -0.28 0.88
C ASN A 257 -28.83 -0.29 -0.41
N GLN A 258 -27.86 0.62 -0.52
CA GLN A 258 -27.00 0.66 -1.70
C GLN A 258 -25.97 -0.47 -1.66
N SER A 259 -25.65 -1.02 -2.83
CA SER A 259 -24.57 -2.00 -2.94
C SER A 259 -23.22 -1.33 -2.65
N PHE A 260 -22.21 -2.15 -2.35
CA PHE A 260 -20.86 -1.62 -2.18
C PHE A 260 -20.36 -0.93 -3.46
N GLU A 261 -20.74 -1.45 -4.63
CA GLU A 261 -20.37 -0.89 -5.93
C GLU A 261 -21.02 0.49 -6.16
N ASP A 262 -22.26 0.70 -5.70
CA ASP A 262 -22.91 2.01 -5.76
C ASP A 262 -22.14 3.05 -4.93
N LEU A 263 -21.66 2.67 -3.74
CA LEU A 263 -20.81 3.55 -2.92
C LEU A 263 -19.48 3.89 -3.61
N VAL A 264 -18.89 2.91 -4.30
CA VAL A 264 -17.70 3.11 -5.14
C VAL A 264 -18.00 4.10 -6.26
N GLN A 265 -19.10 3.94 -6.99
CA GLN A 265 -19.51 4.87 -8.05
C GLN A 265 -19.73 6.28 -7.52
N MET A 266 -20.40 6.44 -6.38
CA MET A 266 -20.59 7.74 -5.74
C MET A 266 -19.25 8.44 -5.46
N ARG A 267 -18.25 7.70 -4.97
CA ARG A 267 -16.90 8.24 -4.74
C ARG A 267 -16.16 8.58 -6.03
N ILE A 268 -16.21 7.71 -7.05
CA ILE A 268 -15.58 7.94 -8.36
C ILE A 268 -16.10 9.22 -9.02
N PHE A 269 -17.43 9.39 -9.04
CA PHE A 269 -18.08 10.52 -9.69
C PHE A 269 -18.29 11.73 -8.75
N LYS A 270 -17.72 11.70 -7.55
CA LYS A 270 -17.80 12.79 -6.56
C LYS A 270 -19.25 13.20 -6.26
N VAL A 271 -20.13 12.22 -6.11
CA VAL A 271 -21.48 12.38 -5.55
C VAL A 271 -21.32 12.54 -4.04
N THR A 272 -21.35 13.79 -3.57
CA THR A 272 -21.18 14.13 -2.15
C THR A 272 -22.53 14.32 -1.45
N PRO A 273 -22.59 14.24 -0.12
CA PRO A 273 -23.80 14.55 0.65
C PRO A 273 -24.40 15.92 0.31
N GLU A 274 -23.55 16.93 0.12
CA GLU A 274 -23.93 18.31 -0.21
C GLU A 274 -24.58 18.38 -1.59
N PHE A 275 -24.04 17.64 -2.56
CA PHE A 275 -24.64 17.54 -3.89
C PHE A 275 -26.02 16.86 -3.84
N ILE A 276 -26.17 15.78 -3.07
CA ILE A 276 -27.46 15.11 -2.90
C ILE A 276 -28.48 16.07 -2.27
N ALA A 277 -28.08 16.81 -1.24
CA ALA A 277 -28.93 17.80 -0.59
C ALA A 277 -29.33 18.94 -1.54
N SER A 278 -28.39 19.46 -2.34
CA SER A 278 -28.69 20.54 -3.29
C SER A 278 -29.65 20.08 -4.39
N VAL A 279 -29.49 18.87 -4.92
CA VAL A 279 -30.41 18.27 -5.90
C VAL A 279 -31.82 18.13 -5.33
N ARG A 280 -31.94 17.71 -4.06
CA ARG A 280 -33.24 17.63 -3.37
C ARG A 280 -33.89 18.99 -3.17
N ASN A 281 -33.10 20.01 -2.78
CA ASN A 281 -33.61 21.36 -2.58
C ASN A 281 -34.18 21.99 -3.86
N GLU A 282 -33.69 21.57 -5.03
CA GLU A 282 -34.22 22.03 -6.32
C GLU A 282 -35.53 21.31 -6.73
N GLY A 283 -35.90 20.25 -6.02
CA GLY A 283 -37.17 19.53 -6.16
C GLY A 283 -37.07 18.13 -6.75
N ILE A 284 -35.86 17.61 -6.99
CA ILE A 284 -35.64 16.23 -7.43
C ILE A 284 -35.60 15.33 -6.19
N ALA A 285 -36.75 14.75 -5.84
CA ALA A 285 -36.89 13.90 -4.67
C ALA A 285 -36.29 12.51 -4.93
N ASN A 286 -35.40 12.07 -4.03
CA ASN A 286 -34.82 10.71 -3.99
C ASN A 286 -34.29 10.17 -5.33
N PRO A 287 -33.38 10.89 -6.03
CA PRO A 287 -32.75 10.34 -7.23
C PRO A 287 -31.97 9.08 -6.88
N SER A 288 -32.00 8.07 -7.74
CA SER A 288 -31.16 6.88 -7.63
C SER A 288 -29.67 7.23 -7.70
N VAL A 289 -28.79 6.33 -7.25
CA VAL A 289 -27.33 6.53 -7.37
C VAL A 289 -26.94 6.68 -8.84
N GLU A 290 -27.51 5.87 -9.74
CA GLU A 290 -27.26 5.97 -11.17
C GLU A 290 -27.63 7.37 -11.73
N GLU A 291 -28.76 7.92 -11.31
CA GLU A 291 -29.19 9.27 -11.69
C GLU A 291 -28.25 10.35 -11.16
N LEU A 292 -27.85 10.27 -9.89
CA LEU A 292 -26.87 11.19 -9.30
C LEU A 292 -25.53 11.16 -10.03
N VAL A 293 -25.08 9.95 -10.41
CA VAL A 293 -23.88 9.73 -11.20
C VAL A 293 -24.03 10.35 -12.60
N LYS A 294 -25.15 10.11 -13.29
CA LYS A 294 -25.45 10.75 -14.59
C LYS A 294 -25.40 12.27 -14.47
N MET A 295 -26.03 12.85 -13.45
CA MET A 295 -26.00 14.29 -13.22
C MET A 295 -24.57 14.81 -13.04
N LYS A 296 -23.70 14.09 -12.33
CA LYS A 296 -22.26 14.44 -12.22
C LYS A 296 -21.52 14.36 -13.54
N ILE A 297 -21.74 13.31 -14.32
CA ILE A 297 -21.11 13.11 -15.64
C ILE A 297 -21.49 14.27 -16.59
N PHE A 298 -22.77 14.64 -16.64
CA PHE A 298 -23.27 15.69 -17.51
C PHE A 298 -23.14 17.11 -16.92
N LYS A 299 -22.56 17.24 -15.72
CA LYS A 299 -22.40 18.51 -14.99
C LYS A 299 -23.75 19.23 -14.81
N ILE A 300 -24.76 18.48 -14.38
CA ILE A 300 -26.07 18.96 -13.96
C ILE A 300 -25.98 19.31 -12.47
N ASP A 301 -25.82 20.59 -12.17
CA ASP A 301 -25.77 21.14 -10.82
C ASP A 301 -27.07 21.89 -10.46
N SER A 302 -27.15 22.42 -9.23
CA SER A 302 -28.32 23.16 -8.76
C SER A 302 -28.68 24.36 -9.64
N ASP A 303 -27.68 25.05 -10.20
CA ASP A 303 -27.92 26.21 -11.05
C ASP A 303 -28.51 25.81 -12.40
N PHE A 304 -28.01 24.72 -13.00
CA PHE A 304 -28.63 24.14 -14.18
C PHE A 304 -30.07 23.70 -13.92
N ILE A 305 -30.32 23.01 -12.80
CA ILE A 305 -31.68 22.54 -12.45
C ILE A 305 -32.62 23.73 -12.26
N ARG A 306 -32.18 24.78 -11.56
CA ARG A 306 -32.98 26.00 -11.35
C ARG A 306 -33.34 26.70 -12.66
N LYS A 307 -32.39 26.79 -13.59
CA LYS A 307 -32.63 27.35 -14.93
C LYS A 307 -33.61 26.47 -15.72
N ALA A 308 -33.39 25.16 -15.74
CA ALA A 308 -34.29 24.23 -16.41
C ALA A 308 -35.73 24.32 -15.85
N LYS A 309 -35.87 24.44 -14.53
CA LYS A 309 -37.14 24.66 -13.84
C LYS A 309 -37.82 25.95 -14.26
N ALA A 310 -37.08 27.06 -14.31
CA ALA A 310 -37.60 28.36 -14.75
C ALA A 310 -38.08 28.34 -16.21
N ASP A 311 -37.42 27.55 -17.05
CA ASP A 311 -37.79 27.34 -18.45
C ASP A 311 -38.96 26.33 -18.63
N GLY A 312 -39.56 25.85 -17.54
CA GLY A 312 -40.67 24.90 -17.57
C GLY A 312 -40.30 23.45 -17.89
N ALA A 313 -39.02 23.08 -17.81
CA ALA A 313 -38.58 21.72 -18.09
C ALA A 313 -39.01 20.74 -16.99
N PRO A 314 -39.37 19.49 -17.34
CA PRO A 314 -39.58 18.42 -16.36
C PRO A 314 -38.33 18.16 -15.50
N LEU A 315 -38.51 17.99 -14.19
CA LEU A 315 -37.42 17.75 -13.24
C LEU A 315 -37.08 16.27 -13.04
N ASN A 316 -37.26 15.44 -14.08
CA ASN A 316 -36.71 14.09 -14.10
C ASN A 316 -35.30 14.13 -14.72
N VAL A 317 -34.44 13.21 -14.29
CA VAL A 317 -33.00 13.26 -14.62
C VAL A 317 -32.74 13.07 -16.10
N GLU A 318 -33.50 12.20 -16.77
CA GLU A 318 -33.34 11.94 -18.21
C GLU A 318 -33.60 13.21 -19.05
N SER A 319 -34.70 13.91 -18.78
CA SER A 319 -35.01 15.18 -19.48
C SER A 319 -33.95 16.26 -19.22
N LEU A 320 -33.34 16.31 -18.04
CA LEU A 320 -32.26 17.24 -17.74
C LEU A 320 -30.98 16.89 -18.51
N VAL A 321 -30.67 15.60 -18.66
CA VAL A 321 -29.55 15.10 -19.46
C VAL A 321 -29.77 15.41 -20.95
N GLU A 322 -30.93 15.09 -21.51
CA GLU A 322 -31.27 15.41 -22.90
C GLU A 322 -31.14 16.90 -23.18
N ARG A 323 -31.66 17.75 -22.27
CA ARG A 323 -31.52 19.20 -22.37
C ARG A 323 -30.04 19.63 -22.34
N ARG A 324 -29.23 19.04 -21.46
CA ARG A 324 -27.81 19.35 -21.34
C ARG A 324 -27.03 18.98 -22.61
N ILE A 325 -27.31 17.83 -23.20
CA ILE A 325 -26.70 17.37 -24.46
C ILE A 325 -27.19 18.23 -25.62
N GLY A 326 -28.49 18.54 -25.69
CA GLY A 326 -29.09 19.38 -26.72
C GLY A 326 -28.56 20.81 -26.72
N ALA A 327 -28.27 21.39 -25.55
CA ALA A 327 -27.66 22.71 -25.43
C ALA A 327 -26.21 22.78 -25.94
N HIS A 328 -25.54 21.64 -26.11
CA HIS A 328 -24.18 21.55 -26.68
C HIS A 328 -24.18 21.39 -28.21
N ARG A 329 -25.35 21.20 -28.84
CA ARG A 329 -25.49 20.99 -30.30
C ARG A 329 -25.85 22.24 -31.10
N ASN A 330 -26.16 23.35 -30.43
CA ASN A 330 -26.47 24.66 -31.02
C ASN A 330 -25.44 25.71 -30.58
#